data_AF-A0A7S1JEX4-F1
#
_entry.id   AF-A0A7S1JEX4-F1
#
_cell.length_a   1.000
_cell.length_b   1.000
_cell.length_c   1.000
_cell.angle_alpha   90.00
_cell.angle_beta   90.00
_cell.angle_gamma   90.00
#
_symmetry.space_group_name_H-M   'P 1'
#
loop_
_entity.id
_entity.type
_entity.pdbx_description
1 polymer ?
#
loop_
_entity_poly.entity_id
_entity_poly.type
_entity_poly.pdbx_seq_one_letter_code
_entity_poly.pdbx_strand_id
1 'polypeptide(L)'
;WDTSPFAGGSLRFVSQIKALEKPQGDSQDFVVKISKNVREPRQEYFLECRMQATAAWYAKEFNKCRLPCKIRYLEAAVVEFHERFGPDGEPIVCSVEPYVDQPFSKYNNNCGWINPKFAMVPTPQAFSHFTFEHSRRTLLVVDVQ
;
A
#
# COMPACT_ATOMS: atom_id res chain seq x y z
N TRP A 1 -9.79 -3.16 -17.00
CA TRP A 1 -9.24 -1.90 -16.46
C TRP A 1 -8.71 -1.07 -17.61
N ASP A 2 -8.53 0.23 -17.40
CA ASP A 2 -7.85 1.11 -18.37
C ASP A 2 -6.49 0.49 -18.73
N THR A 3 -6.29 0.19 -20.01
CA THR A 3 -5.10 -0.50 -20.51
C THR A 3 -3.82 0.31 -20.31
N SER A 4 -3.94 1.60 -20.00
CA SER A 4 -2.82 2.49 -19.70
C SER A 4 -2.69 2.71 -18.19
N PRO A 5 -1.60 2.26 -17.53
CA PRO A 5 -1.36 2.62 -16.14
C PRO A 5 -1.15 4.13 -16.01
N PHE A 6 -1.80 4.76 -15.03
CA PHE A 6 -1.68 6.20 -14.79
C PHE A 6 -0.47 6.55 -13.91
N ALA A 7 0.07 5.58 -13.19
CA ALA A 7 1.26 5.73 -12.36
C ALA A 7 2.07 4.44 -12.28
N GLY A 8 3.31 4.52 -11.81
CA GLY A 8 4.15 3.35 -11.57
C GLY A 8 5.28 3.67 -10.61
N GLY A 9 5.47 2.79 -9.61
CA GLY A 9 6.64 2.80 -8.74
C GLY A 9 7.79 2.01 -9.35
N SER A 10 8.80 1.67 -8.54
CA SER A 10 9.92 0.85 -9.02
C SER A 10 9.49 -0.56 -9.46
N LEU A 11 8.53 -1.16 -8.73
CA LEU A 11 8.15 -2.57 -8.93
C LEU A 11 6.82 -2.78 -9.63
N ARG A 12 5.90 -1.81 -9.60
CA ARG A 12 4.52 -2.00 -10.06
C ARG A 12 4.02 -0.91 -10.97
N PHE A 13 3.11 -1.30 -11.86
CA PHE A 13 2.19 -0.41 -12.54
C PHE A 13 0.92 -0.23 -11.71
N VAL A 14 0.29 0.94 -11.83
CA VAL A 14 -0.95 1.29 -11.13
C VAL A 14 -1.99 1.73 -12.15
N SER A 15 -3.15 1.08 -12.14
CA SER A 15 -4.30 1.43 -12.99
C SER A 15 -5.54 1.63 -12.12
N GLN A 16 -6.42 2.56 -12.51
CA GLN A 16 -7.69 2.74 -11.81
C GLN A 16 -8.69 1.65 -12.24
N ILE A 17 -9.46 1.16 -11.28
CA ILE A 17 -10.56 0.21 -11.50
C ILE A 17 -11.82 0.70 -10.80
N LYS A 18 -12.96 0.25 -11.31
CA LYS A 18 -14.28 0.52 -10.72
C LYS A 18 -14.91 -0.81 -10.34
N ALA A 19 -15.46 -0.88 -9.14
CA ALA A 19 -16.36 -1.97 -8.78
C ALA A 19 -17.62 -1.88 -9.67
N LEU A 20 -18.03 -3.02 -10.24
CA LEU A 20 -19.21 -3.11 -11.10
C LEU A 20 -20.51 -3.01 -10.29
N GLU A 21 -20.50 -3.59 -9.10
CA GLU A 21 -21.58 -3.50 -8.13
C GLU A 21 -21.08 -2.68 -6.94
N LYS A 22 -21.79 -1.60 -6.63
CA LYS A 22 -21.51 -0.74 -5.47
C LYS A 22 -22.77 -0.63 -4.63
N PRO A 23 -22.67 -0.70 -3.29
CA PRO A 23 -23.78 -0.31 -2.41
C PRO A 23 -24.29 1.08 -2.78
N GLN A 24 -25.59 1.30 -2.61
CA GLN A 24 -26.21 2.57 -2.99
C GLN A 24 -25.56 3.73 -2.21
N GLY A 25 -24.95 4.68 -2.95
CA GLY A 25 -24.22 5.82 -2.38
C GLY A 25 -22.70 5.62 -2.24
N ASP A 26 -22.16 4.46 -2.58
CA ASP A 26 -20.71 4.22 -2.59
C ASP A 26 -20.10 4.68 -3.93
N SER A 27 -19.29 5.73 -3.87
CA SER A 27 -18.53 6.25 -5.00
C SER A 27 -17.05 5.84 -4.98
N GLN A 28 -16.64 4.97 -4.04
CA GLN A 28 -15.23 4.61 -3.87
C GLN A 28 -14.70 3.93 -5.12
N ASP A 29 -13.68 4.53 -5.71
CA ASP A 29 -12.90 3.92 -6.78
C ASP A 29 -11.67 3.23 -6.19
N PHE A 30 -11.07 2.33 -6.95
CA PHE A 30 -9.94 1.52 -6.50
C PHE A 30 -8.79 1.64 -7.48
N VAL A 31 -7.61 1.26 -7.02
CA VAL A 31 -6.46 1.02 -7.90
C VAL A 31 -6.10 -0.44 -7.87
N VAL A 32 -5.68 -0.95 -9.02
CA VAL A 32 -5.00 -2.23 -9.14
C VAL A 32 -3.51 -1.97 -9.30
N LYS A 33 -2.69 -2.77 -8.60
CA LYS A 33 -1.24 -2.77 -8.74
C LYS A 33 -0.78 -4.12 -9.28
N ILE A 34 -0.06 -4.07 -10.40
CA ILE A 34 0.45 -5.26 -11.10
C ILE A 34 1.97 -5.16 -11.18
N SER A 35 2.67 -6.27 -10.89
CA SER A 35 4.12 -6.32 -10.97
C SER A 35 4.61 -6.02 -12.39
N LYS A 36 5.69 -5.25 -12.48
CA LYS A 36 6.44 -5.08 -13.73
C LYS A 36 7.18 -6.36 -14.12
N ASN A 37 7.45 -7.23 -13.15
CA ASN A 37 7.96 -8.58 -13.40
C ASN A 37 6.78 -9.52 -13.65
N VAL A 38 6.56 -9.87 -14.92
CA VAL A 38 5.48 -10.79 -15.34
C VAL A 38 5.63 -12.21 -14.81
N ARG A 39 6.77 -12.55 -14.19
CA ARG A 39 7.04 -13.84 -13.55
C ARG A 39 7.12 -13.75 -12.03
N GLU A 40 6.66 -12.63 -11.43
CA GLU A 40 6.59 -12.50 -9.98
C GLU A 40 5.72 -13.62 -9.40
N PRO A 41 6.21 -14.38 -8.40
CA PRO A 41 5.42 -15.43 -7.78
C PRO A 41 4.13 -14.88 -7.17
N ARG A 42 3.01 -15.57 -7.38
CA ARG A 42 1.69 -15.17 -6.86
C ARG A 42 1.69 -14.90 -5.35
N GLN A 43 2.53 -15.63 -4.60
CA GLN A 43 2.71 -15.48 -3.17
C GLN A 43 3.16 -14.07 -2.75
N GLU A 44 3.89 -13.34 -3.59
CA GLU A 44 4.38 -11.99 -3.28
C GLU A 44 3.24 -11.00 -3.05
N TYR A 45 2.15 -11.07 -3.82
CA TYR A 45 0.97 -10.23 -3.61
C TYR A 45 0.33 -10.46 -2.23
N PHE A 46 0.32 -11.70 -1.75
CA PHE A 46 -0.17 -12.04 -0.41
C PHE A 46 0.79 -11.55 0.69
N LEU A 47 2.10 -11.69 0.49
CA LEU A 47 3.10 -11.18 1.42
C LEU A 47 3.00 -9.67 1.58
N GLU A 48 2.76 -8.94 0.50
CA GLU A 48 2.58 -7.50 0.56
C GLU A 48 1.30 -7.05 1.23
N CYS A 49 0.17 -7.69 0.91
CA CYS A 49 -1.08 -7.38 1.61
C CYS A 49 -0.93 -7.67 3.11
N ARG A 50 -0.20 -8.72 3.48
CA ARG A 50 0.13 -9.02 4.87
C ARG A 50 1.05 -7.96 5.50
N MET A 51 2.07 -7.49 4.78
CA MET A 51 2.95 -6.41 5.25
C MET A 51 2.16 -5.12 5.50
N GLN A 52 1.28 -4.74 4.56
CA GLN A 52 0.42 -3.57 4.69
C GLN A 52 -0.59 -3.71 5.83
N ALA A 53 -1.20 -4.88 6.01
CA ALA A 53 -2.07 -5.17 7.15
C ALA A 53 -1.31 -5.13 8.49
N THR A 54 -0.06 -5.59 8.52
CA THR A 54 0.81 -5.50 9.70
C THR A 54 1.12 -4.04 10.04
N ALA A 55 1.49 -3.22 9.05
CA ALA A 55 1.69 -1.78 9.24
C ALA A 55 0.40 -1.08 9.71
N ALA A 56 -0.76 -1.47 9.17
CA ALA A 56 -2.07 -0.97 9.60
C ALA A 56 -2.37 -1.30 11.08
N TRP A 57 -1.98 -2.50 11.55
CA TRP A 57 -2.10 -2.86 12.96
C TRP A 57 -1.21 -1.99 13.85
N TYR A 58 0.06 -1.79 13.48
CA TYR A 58 0.94 -0.86 14.21
C TYR A 58 0.42 0.58 14.22
N ALA A 59 -0.21 1.05 13.13
CA ALA A 59 -0.85 2.35 13.11
C ALA A 59 -2.02 2.45 14.10
N LYS A 60 -2.81 1.38 14.26
CA LYS A 60 -3.87 1.30 15.29
C LYS A 60 -3.28 1.36 16.69
N GLU A 61 -2.17 0.65 16.96
CA GLU A 61 -1.47 0.72 18.25
C GLU A 61 -0.87 2.11 18.51
N PHE A 62 -0.23 2.71 17.50
CA PHE A 62 0.35 4.05 17.60
C PHE A 62 -0.71 5.11 17.92
N ASN A 63 -1.91 4.99 17.33
CA ASN A 63 -3.04 5.88 17.59
C ASN A 63 -3.62 5.80 19.02
N LYS A 64 -3.20 4.82 19.84
CA LYS A 64 -3.53 4.77 21.28
C LYS A 64 -2.70 5.77 22.08
N CYS A 65 -1.57 6.24 21.54
CA CYS A 65 -0.79 7.33 22.13
C CYS A 65 -1.52 8.67 21.97
N ARG A 66 -1.12 9.68 22.76
CA ARG A 66 -1.59 11.05 22.59
C ARG A 66 -0.87 11.70 21.39
N LEU A 67 -1.41 11.50 20.19
CA LEU A 67 -0.88 12.03 18.94
C LEU A 67 -1.59 13.33 18.53
N PRO A 68 -0.88 14.30 17.94
CA PRO A 68 -1.49 15.50 17.36
C PRO A 68 -2.31 15.19 16.09
N CYS A 69 -1.97 14.12 15.37
CA CYS A 69 -2.66 13.64 14.19
C CYS A 69 -2.64 12.10 14.17
N LYS A 70 -3.81 11.47 13.99
CA LYS A 70 -3.93 10.02 13.86
C LYS A 70 -3.56 9.60 12.43
N ILE A 71 -3.00 8.41 12.30
CA ILE A 71 -2.60 7.83 11.01
C ILE A 71 -3.43 6.60 10.67
N ARG A 72 -3.52 6.26 9.39
CA ARG A 72 -4.22 5.06 8.91
C ARG A 72 -3.53 4.56 7.64
N TYR A 73 -3.41 3.24 7.52
CA TYR A 73 -3.06 2.58 6.28
C TYR A 73 -4.33 2.20 5.52
N LEU A 74 -4.27 2.25 4.19
CA LEU A 74 -5.32 1.70 3.35
C LEU A 74 -5.38 0.18 3.50
N GLU A 75 -6.58 -0.38 3.44
CA GLU A 75 -6.74 -1.81 3.32
C GLU A 75 -6.42 -2.23 1.89
N ALA A 76 -5.66 -3.32 1.75
CA ALA A 76 -5.34 -3.92 0.47
C ALA A 76 -5.84 -5.36 0.42
N ALA A 77 -6.26 -5.79 -0.76
CA ALA A 77 -6.71 -7.15 -1.04
C ALA A 77 -5.93 -7.74 -2.21
N VAL A 78 -5.79 -9.07 -2.22
CA VAL A 78 -5.33 -9.79 -3.41
C VAL A 78 -6.57 -10.18 -4.22
N VAL A 79 -6.53 -9.90 -5.52
CA VAL A 79 -7.59 -10.24 -6.47
C VAL A 79 -7.00 -11.11 -7.57
N GLU A 80 -7.72 -12.18 -7.90
CA GLU A 80 -7.44 -13.03 -9.05
C GLU A 80 -8.50 -12.78 -10.13
N PHE A 81 -8.06 -12.57 -11.37
CA PHE A 81 -8.95 -12.43 -12.52
C PHE A 81 -9.03 -13.74 -13.29
N HIS A 82 -10.07 -14.53 -13.03
CA HIS A 82 -10.25 -15.85 -13.63
C HIS A 82 -10.42 -15.86 -15.16
N GLU A 83 -10.78 -14.71 -15.76
CA GLU A 83 -10.96 -14.57 -17.22
C GLU A 83 -9.77 -13.87 -17.91
N ARG A 84 -8.67 -13.63 -17.19
CA ARG A 84 -7.47 -12.98 -17.73
C ARG A 84 -6.23 -13.77 -17.37
N PHE A 85 -5.48 -14.17 -18.39
CA PHE A 85 -4.32 -15.05 -18.23
C PHE A 85 -3.01 -14.31 -18.47
N GLY A 86 -2.00 -14.64 -17.66
CA GLY A 86 -0.64 -14.16 -17.80
C GLY A 86 0.14 -14.93 -18.88
N PRO A 87 1.42 -14.57 -19.10
CA PRO A 87 2.26 -15.24 -20.10
C PRO A 87 2.53 -16.73 -19.83
N ASP A 88 2.34 -17.16 -18.58
CA ASP A 88 2.43 -18.54 -18.11
C ASP A 88 1.13 -19.34 -18.28
N GLY A 89 0.06 -18.70 -18.76
CA GLY A 89 -1.26 -19.32 -18.92
C GLY A 89 -2.08 -19.37 -17.62
N GLU A 90 -1.58 -18.80 -16.53
CA GLU A 90 -2.27 -18.76 -15.24
C GLU A 90 -3.12 -17.49 -15.09
N PRO A 91 -4.22 -17.52 -14.30
CA PRO A 91 -4.98 -16.32 -13.98
C PRO A 91 -4.11 -15.20 -13.39
N ILE A 92 -4.33 -13.97 -13.86
CA ILE A 92 -3.60 -12.80 -13.37
C ILE A 92 -3.99 -12.53 -11.91
N VAL A 93 -2.97 -12.39 -11.06
CA VAL A 93 -3.10 -11.96 -9.66
C VAL A 93 -2.56 -10.55 -9.50
N CYS A 94 -3.23 -9.74 -8.69
CA CYS A 94 -2.84 -8.37 -8.41
C CYS A 94 -3.24 -7.96 -6.98
N SER A 95 -2.68 -6.85 -6.49
CA SER A 95 -3.20 -6.19 -5.30
C SER A 95 -4.14 -5.04 -5.67
N VAL A 96 -5.17 -4.84 -4.85
CA VAL A 96 -6.18 -3.78 -5.00
C VAL A 96 -6.29 -2.99 -3.71
N GLU A 97 -6.38 -1.67 -3.79
CA GLU A 97 -6.61 -0.79 -2.64
C GLU A 97 -7.49 0.42 -3.05
N PRO A 98 -8.13 1.12 -2.10
CA PRO A 98 -8.89 2.33 -2.39
C PRO A 98 -8.06 3.38 -3.13
N TYR A 99 -8.65 4.00 -4.15
CA TYR A 99 -8.08 5.17 -4.81
C TYR A 99 -8.07 6.36 -3.85
N VAL A 100 -6.94 7.08 -3.82
CA VAL A 100 -6.76 8.30 -3.03
C VAL A 100 -6.60 9.48 -3.99
N ASP A 101 -7.61 10.33 -4.02
CA ASP A 101 -7.63 11.56 -4.83
C ASP A 101 -6.91 12.71 -4.10
N GLN A 102 -5.65 12.51 -3.75
CA GLN A 102 -4.79 13.50 -3.09
C GLN A 102 -3.34 13.35 -3.58
N PRO A 103 -2.52 14.42 -3.52
CA PRO A 103 -1.10 14.34 -3.84
C PRO A 103 -0.38 13.32 -2.95
N PHE A 104 0.30 12.38 -3.59
CA PHE A 104 1.09 11.36 -2.92
C PHE A 104 2.45 11.93 -2.44
N SER A 105 2.83 11.69 -1.18
CA SER A 105 4.03 12.25 -0.59
C SER A 105 4.82 11.21 0.21
N LYS A 106 5.97 10.77 -0.32
CA LYS A 106 6.87 9.86 0.39
C LYS A 106 7.67 10.60 1.48
N TYR A 107 7.60 10.15 2.73
CA TYR A 107 8.24 10.79 3.89
C TYR A 107 9.60 10.18 4.24
N ASN A 108 9.74 8.87 4.10
CA ASN A 108 11.01 8.14 4.22
C ASN A 108 11.05 6.98 3.22
N ASN A 109 12.21 6.34 3.07
CA ASN A 109 12.32 5.10 2.30
C ASN A 109 12.86 3.92 3.14
N ASN A 110 12.89 2.74 2.52
CA ASN A 110 13.46 1.52 3.09
C ASN A 110 15.01 1.45 3.14
N CYS A 111 15.72 2.53 2.80
CA CYS A 111 17.19 2.62 2.79
C CYS A 111 17.72 3.87 3.51
N GLY A 112 16.96 4.41 4.47
CA GLY A 112 17.42 5.51 5.35
C GLY A 112 17.28 6.93 4.80
N TRP A 113 16.69 7.11 3.62
CA TRP A 113 16.37 8.45 3.09
C TRP A 113 15.17 9.05 3.82
N ILE A 114 15.25 10.34 4.12
CA ILE A 114 14.15 11.15 4.67
C ILE A 114 13.88 12.29 3.70
N ASN A 115 12.59 12.57 3.44
CA ASN A 115 12.21 13.67 2.57
C ASN A 115 12.49 15.03 3.23
N PRO A 116 13.41 15.85 2.69
CA PRO A 116 13.77 17.12 3.32
C PRO A 116 12.60 18.11 3.35
N LYS A 117 11.64 18.02 2.42
CA LYS A 117 10.43 18.87 2.40
C LYS A 117 9.53 18.66 3.61
N PHE A 118 9.61 17.48 4.22
CA PHE A 118 8.77 17.09 5.35
C PHE A 118 9.61 16.82 6.61
N ALA A 119 10.83 17.36 6.69
CA ALA A 119 11.70 17.18 7.85
C ALA A 119 11.07 17.68 9.17
N MET A 120 10.16 18.66 9.09
CA MET A 120 9.41 19.19 10.24
C MET A 120 8.07 18.49 10.50
N VAL A 121 7.74 17.42 9.76
CA VAL A 121 6.56 16.58 10.01
C VAL A 121 7.03 15.35 10.82
N PRO A 122 6.91 15.35 12.16
CA PRO A 122 7.53 14.31 12.98
C PRO A 122 6.79 12.97 12.93
N THR A 123 5.49 12.97 12.61
CA THR A 123 4.62 11.80 12.73
C THR A 123 5.12 10.57 11.96
N PRO A 124 5.55 10.64 10.67
CA PRO A 124 6.08 9.49 9.94
C PRO A 124 7.32 8.87 10.60
N GLN A 125 8.27 9.70 11.06
CA GLN A 125 9.51 9.21 11.66
C GLN A 125 9.27 8.67 13.07
N ALA A 126 8.40 9.35 13.84
CA ALA A 126 7.97 8.88 15.15
C ALA A 126 7.21 7.55 15.05
N PHE A 127 6.39 7.36 14.01
CA PHE A 127 5.72 6.09 13.75
C PHE A 127 6.73 4.97 13.44
N SER A 128 7.68 5.20 12.54
CA SER A 128 8.75 4.23 12.25
C SER A 128 9.51 3.85 13.53
N HIS A 129 9.95 4.82 14.31
CA HIS A 129 10.61 4.58 15.59
C HIS A 129 9.72 3.81 16.59
N PHE A 130 8.43 4.19 16.69
CA PHE A 130 7.47 3.47 17.54
C PHE A 130 7.35 2.00 17.17
N THR A 131 7.29 1.66 15.88
CA THR A 131 7.20 0.24 15.47
C THR A 131 8.42 -0.57 15.88
N PHE A 132 9.61 0.04 15.85
CA PHE A 132 10.85 -0.60 16.28
C PHE A 132 10.86 -0.86 17.78
N GLU A 133 10.51 0.13 18.59
CA GLU A 133 10.47 -0.02 20.05
C GLU A 133 9.33 -0.96 20.48
N HIS A 134 8.13 -0.81 19.91
CA HIS A 134 6.96 -1.62 20.25
C HIS A 134 7.13 -3.10 19.86
N SER A 135 7.84 -3.38 18.76
CA SER A 135 8.19 -4.74 18.35
C SER A 135 9.34 -5.35 19.14
N ARG A 136 9.92 -4.64 20.13
CA ARG A 136 11.16 -5.06 20.80
C ARG A 136 12.32 -5.27 19.82
N ARG A 137 12.45 -4.36 18.85
CA ARG A 137 13.53 -4.29 17.86
C ARG A 137 13.55 -5.44 16.85
N THR A 138 12.42 -6.12 16.65
CA THR A 138 12.32 -7.23 15.68
C THR A 138 11.72 -6.81 14.34
N LEU A 139 11.11 -5.63 14.27
CA LEU A 139 10.44 -5.13 13.07
C LEU A 139 10.54 -3.61 12.99
N LEU A 140 10.69 -3.07 11.78
CA LEU A 140 10.68 -1.64 11.52
C LEU A 140 9.77 -1.34 10.32
N VAL A 141 8.75 -0.51 10.51
CA VAL A 141 7.90 -0.02 9.41
C VAL A 141 8.49 1.28 8.85
N VAL A 142 8.89 1.25 7.60
CA VAL A 142 9.45 2.37 6.80
C VAL A 142 8.70 2.44 5.46
N ASP A 143 9.20 3.22 4.49
CA ASP A 143 8.46 3.55 3.25
C ASP A 143 7.10 4.20 3.57
N VAL A 144 7.07 5.07 4.58
CA VAL A 144 5.86 5.84 4.93
C VAL A 144 5.61 6.87 3.84
N GLN A 145 4.41 6.80 3.24
CA GLN A 145 4.04 7.53 2.02
C GLN A 145 2.55 7.83 1.98
#